data_AF-A0A651E281-F1
#
_entry.id   AF-A0A651E281-F1
#
_cell.length_a   1.000
_cell.length_b   1.000
_cell.length_c   1.000
_cell.angle_alpha   90.00
_cell.angle_beta   90.00
_cell.angle_gamma   90.00
#
_symmetry.space_group_name_H-M   'P 1'
#
loop_
_entity.id
_entity.type
_entity.pdbx_description
1 polymer ?
#
loop_
_entity_poly.entity_id
_entity_poly.type
_entity_poly.pdbx_seq_one_letter_code
_entity_poly.pdbx_strand_id
1 'polypeptide(L)'
;MRPRTHRTNLYRLVSLCLLLAFVAPTASSYRLLYKEQLYRMYRRQFYNQPLNLNENIYWLEQTLRADFANPLNAIARIENERDWERYRYLFNMHVNLLLVDLYLAWANRYNRRNAYFFNYPWVDLNLESLEHAEDLFQYARIYWDEALVWSERAWQLRFVHLEEVQHWVDQNYRIETGDLDYNEIIDDHLERLYRVRQQFLDMGPETY
;
A
#
# COMPACT_ATOMS: atom_id res chain seq x y z
N MET A 1 -14.72 -66.19 -10.85
CA MET A 1 -13.77 -66.03 -9.72
C MET A 1 -12.70 -64.99 -10.08
N ARG A 2 -13.00 -63.68 -10.01
CA ARG A 2 -11.99 -62.61 -10.08
C ARG A 2 -12.47 -61.39 -9.26
N PRO A 3 -11.93 -61.22 -8.04
CA PRO A 3 -11.79 -59.89 -7.45
C PRO A 3 -10.40 -59.79 -6.78
N ARG A 4 -9.32 -59.67 -7.58
CA ARG A 4 -7.97 -59.47 -7.03
C ARG A 4 -7.29 -58.18 -7.48
N THR A 5 -7.76 -57.57 -8.57
CA THR A 5 -7.17 -56.35 -9.16
C THR A 5 -7.54 -55.06 -8.41
N HIS A 6 -8.72 -54.99 -7.81
CA HIS A 6 -9.14 -53.79 -7.04
C HIS A 6 -8.34 -53.61 -5.75
N ARG A 7 -8.02 -54.70 -5.05
CA ARG A 7 -7.23 -54.64 -3.81
C ARG A 7 -5.79 -54.19 -4.06
N THR A 8 -5.13 -54.68 -5.10
CA THR A 8 -3.76 -54.28 -5.44
C THR A 8 -3.65 -52.80 -5.86
N ASN A 9 -4.67 -52.27 -6.53
CA ASN A 9 -4.73 -50.85 -6.88
C ASN A 9 -4.99 -49.98 -5.64
N LEU A 10 -5.81 -50.47 -4.70
CA LEU A 10 -6.04 -49.79 -3.42
C LEU A 10 -4.77 -49.72 -2.57
N TYR A 11 -4.00 -50.82 -2.45
CA TYR A 11 -2.74 -50.80 -1.71
C TYR A 11 -1.69 -49.90 -2.36
N ARG A 12 -1.61 -49.86 -3.70
CA ARG A 12 -0.71 -48.94 -4.42
C ARG A 12 -1.10 -47.47 -4.21
N LEU A 13 -2.41 -47.17 -4.22
CA LEU A 13 -2.93 -45.83 -3.90
C LEU A 13 -2.62 -45.44 -2.45
N VAL A 14 -2.83 -46.35 -1.50
CA VAL A 14 -2.53 -46.11 -0.08
C VAL A 14 -1.03 -45.91 0.14
N SER A 15 -0.17 -46.73 -0.49
CA SER A 15 1.29 -46.55 -0.44
C SER A 15 1.74 -45.24 -1.07
N LEU A 16 1.14 -44.81 -2.18
CA LEU A 16 1.44 -43.54 -2.83
C LEU A 16 1.01 -42.34 -1.96
N CYS A 17 -0.17 -42.40 -1.33
CA CYS A 17 -0.65 -41.38 -0.40
C CYS A 17 0.22 -41.30 0.85
N LEU A 18 0.68 -42.43 1.40
CA LEU A 18 1.60 -42.46 2.54
C LEU A 18 2.98 -41.88 2.19
N LEU A 19 3.50 -42.15 0.98
CA LEU A 19 4.73 -41.55 0.48
C LEU A 19 4.60 -40.02 0.31
N LEU A 20 3.48 -39.54 -0.23
CA LEU A 20 3.21 -38.11 -0.36
C LEU A 20 3.07 -37.40 1.00
N ALA A 21 2.50 -38.08 2.01
CA ALA A 21 2.40 -37.54 3.36
C ALA A 21 3.75 -37.43 4.09
N PHE A 22 4.72 -38.31 3.78
CA PHE A 22 6.07 -38.26 4.35
C PHE A 22 7.02 -37.28 3.63
N VAL A 23 6.74 -36.95 2.37
CA VAL A 23 7.50 -35.96 1.58
C VAL A 23 6.91 -34.56 1.68
N ALA A 24 5.74 -34.39 2.32
CA ALA A 24 5.16 -33.09 2.57
C ALA A 24 6.15 -32.25 3.40
N PRO A 25 6.67 -31.12 2.88
CA PRO A 25 7.53 -30.25 3.66
C PRO A 25 6.74 -29.78 4.88
N THR A 26 7.40 -29.71 6.04
CA THR A 26 6.86 -29.02 7.20
C THR A 26 6.68 -27.55 6.82
N ALA A 27 5.48 -27.21 6.36
CA ALA A 27 5.12 -25.83 6.04
C ALA A 27 5.07 -25.05 7.36
N SER A 28 6.22 -24.50 7.76
CA SER A 28 6.31 -23.55 8.86
C SER A 28 5.64 -22.26 8.39
N SER A 29 4.39 -22.03 8.79
CA SER A 29 3.76 -20.74 8.58
C SER A 29 4.41 -19.74 9.55
N TYR A 30 5.27 -18.89 9.01
CA TYR A 30 5.84 -17.79 9.77
C TYR A 30 4.73 -16.77 10.04
N ARG A 31 4.38 -16.55 11.31
CA ARG A 31 3.42 -15.49 11.66
C ARG A 31 4.08 -14.13 11.45
N LEU A 32 3.50 -13.31 10.59
CA LEU A 32 3.89 -11.92 10.41
C LEU A 32 3.21 -11.10 11.50
N LEU A 33 3.96 -10.74 12.54
CA LEU A 33 3.42 -10.06 13.72
C LEU A 33 3.89 -8.61 13.83
N TYR A 34 5.03 -8.28 13.22
CA TYR A 34 5.70 -7.02 13.43
C TYR A 34 5.73 -6.13 12.19
N LYS A 35 5.71 -4.81 12.42
CA LYS A 35 5.83 -3.75 11.43
C LYS A 35 6.94 -4.02 10.41
N GLU A 36 8.14 -4.31 10.88
CA GLU A 36 9.33 -4.48 10.05
C GLU A 36 9.20 -5.72 9.14
N GLN A 37 8.51 -6.76 9.59
CA GLN A 37 8.29 -7.97 8.81
C GLN A 37 7.27 -7.73 7.70
N LEU A 38 6.14 -7.09 8.03
CA LEU A 38 5.08 -6.76 7.09
C LEU A 38 5.57 -5.76 6.03
N TYR A 39 6.35 -4.75 6.45
CA TYR A 39 6.98 -3.80 5.54
C TYR A 39 7.96 -4.49 4.56
N ARG A 40 8.78 -5.43 5.03
CA ARG A 40 9.65 -6.22 4.14
C ARG A 40 8.85 -7.07 3.14
N MET A 41 7.68 -7.58 3.53
CA MET A 41 6.79 -8.31 2.61
C MET A 41 6.19 -7.39 1.56
N TYR A 42 5.64 -6.24 1.95
CA TYR A 42 5.19 -5.20 1.01
C TYR A 42 6.30 -4.86 0.02
N ARG A 43 7.53 -4.58 0.49
CA ARG A 43 8.64 -4.19 -0.38
C ARG A 43 8.99 -5.27 -1.40
N ARG A 44 8.92 -6.55 -1.01
CA ARG A 44 9.13 -7.67 -1.94
C ARG A 44 8.03 -7.73 -2.98
N GLN A 45 6.78 -7.51 -2.58
CA GLN A 45 5.63 -7.54 -3.46
C GLN A 45 5.57 -6.35 -4.42
N PHE A 46 6.02 -5.17 -3.98
CA PHE A 46 5.95 -3.93 -4.75
C PHE A 46 6.63 -4.02 -6.13
N TYR A 47 7.68 -4.83 -6.25
CA TYR A 47 8.39 -5.01 -7.53
C TYR A 47 7.80 -6.09 -8.44
N ASN A 48 6.78 -6.82 -7.99
CA ASN A 48 6.11 -7.82 -8.83
C ASN A 48 5.23 -7.13 -9.87
N GLN A 49 5.25 -7.65 -11.10
CA GLN A 49 4.41 -7.17 -12.19
C GLN A 49 3.35 -8.22 -12.56
N PRO A 50 2.08 -7.84 -12.75
CA PRO A 50 1.53 -6.48 -12.62
C PRO A 50 1.40 -6.02 -11.16
N LEU A 51 1.57 -4.71 -10.91
CA LEU A 51 1.42 -4.11 -9.58
C LEU A 51 -0.03 -4.22 -9.06
N ASN A 52 -0.21 -4.94 -7.95
CA ASN A 52 -1.48 -5.02 -7.24
C ASN A 52 -1.58 -3.94 -6.15
N LEU A 53 -2.21 -2.81 -6.48
CA LEU A 53 -2.33 -1.66 -5.56
C LEU A 53 -3.12 -2.00 -4.30
N ASN A 54 -4.26 -2.69 -4.44
CA ASN A 54 -5.12 -3.05 -3.32
C ASN A 54 -4.39 -3.92 -2.30
N GLU A 55 -3.69 -4.95 -2.77
CA GLU A 55 -2.95 -5.84 -1.89
C GLU A 55 -1.77 -5.14 -1.20
N ASN A 56 -1.07 -4.26 -1.92
CA ASN A 56 0.00 -3.46 -1.33
C ASN A 56 -0.51 -2.49 -0.25
N ILE A 57 -1.64 -1.81 -0.51
CA ILE A 57 -2.31 -0.96 0.49
C ILE A 57 -2.69 -1.79 1.71
N TYR A 58 -3.34 -2.95 1.50
CA TYR A 58 -3.70 -3.86 2.57
C TYR A 58 -2.49 -4.20 3.46
N TRP A 59 -1.35 -4.58 2.88
CA TRP A 59 -0.15 -4.92 3.66
C TRP A 59 0.43 -3.73 4.44
N LEU A 60 0.41 -2.53 3.86
CA LEU A 60 0.87 -1.33 4.55
C LEU A 60 -0.09 -0.91 5.67
N GLU A 61 -1.41 -1.06 5.49
CA GLU A 61 -2.35 -0.84 6.60
C GLU A 61 -2.15 -1.85 7.74
N GLN A 62 -1.93 -3.13 7.42
CA GLN A 62 -1.59 -4.12 8.44
C GLN A 62 -0.27 -3.76 9.14
N THR A 63 0.70 -3.20 8.39
CA THR A 63 1.93 -2.68 8.96
C THR A 63 1.65 -1.56 9.96
N LEU A 64 0.78 -0.59 9.64
CA LEU A 64 0.43 0.48 10.59
C LEU A 64 -0.23 -0.04 11.87
N ARG A 65 -1.02 -1.11 11.79
CA ARG A 65 -1.72 -1.74 12.94
C ARG A 65 -0.84 -2.64 13.80
N ALA A 66 0.23 -3.20 13.25
CA ALA A 66 1.11 -4.13 13.97
C ALA A 66 2.01 -3.44 15.00
N ASP A 67 2.54 -4.21 15.95
CA ASP A 67 3.57 -3.73 16.87
C ASP A 67 4.94 -3.66 16.19
N PHE A 68 5.84 -2.84 16.73
CA PHE A 68 7.25 -2.91 16.35
C PHE A 68 7.91 -4.18 16.91
N ALA A 69 8.83 -4.77 16.15
CA ALA A 69 9.68 -5.83 16.67
C ALA A 69 10.63 -5.30 17.76
N ASN A 70 11.34 -6.21 18.41
CA ASN A 70 12.48 -5.81 19.26
C ASN A 70 13.50 -5.02 18.41
N PRO A 71 14.12 -3.94 18.95
CA PRO A 71 15.06 -3.08 18.22
C PRO A 71 16.19 -3.81 17.48
N LEU A 72 16.58 -5.01 17.92
CA LEU A 72 17.54 -5.87 17.21
C LEU A 72 17.09 -6.28 15.80
N ASN A 73 15.79 -6.16 15.49
CA ASN A 73 15.20 -6.47 14.19
C ASN A 73 14.87 -5.23 13.37
N ALA A 74 15.18 -4.04 13.89
CA ALA A 74 14.98 -2.78 13.19
C ALA A 74 15.73 -2.76 11.85
N ILE A 75 15.28 -1.89 10.96
CA ILE A 75 15.91 -1.72 9.64
C ILE A 75 17.18 -0.87 9.75
N ALA A 76 17.25 0.00 10.76
CA ALA A 76 18.44 0.78 11.10
C ALA A 76 19.11 0.23 12.35
N ARG A 77 20.38 0.53 12.53
CA ARG A 77 21.08 0.23 13.78
C ARG A 77 20.54 1.11 14.90
N ILE A 78 20.16 0.48 16.01
CA ILE A 78 19.62 1.14 17.20
C ILE A 78 20.59 0.93 18.35
N GLU A 79 21.19 2.01 18.85
CA GLU A 79 22.17 1.94 19.95
C GLU A 79 21.55 2.36 21.29
N ASN A 80 20.57 3.26 21.25
CA ASN A 80 19.94 3.83 22.45
C ASN A 80 18.44 4.09 22.26
N GLU A 81 17.78 4.49 23.35
CA GLU A 81 16.34 4.75 23.38
C GLU A 81 15.88 5.87 22.42
N ARG A 82 16.72 6.89 22.20
CA ARG A 82 16.40 8.00 21.30
C ARG A 82 16.46 7.58 19.84
N ASP A 83 17.42 6.73 19.49
CA ASP A 83 17.50 6.09 18.16
C ASP A 83 16.21 5.30 17.91
N TRP A 84 15.79 4.51 18.90
CA TRP A 84 14.58 3.71 18.82
C TRP A 84 13.32 4.54 18.67
N GLU A 85 13.21 5.62 19.43
CA GLU A 85 12.09 6.53 19.38
C GLU A 85 12.00 7.21 18.00
N ARG A 86 13.10 7.82 17.53
CA ARG A 86 13.11 8.47 16.21
C ARG A 86 12.85 7.48 15.08
N TYR A 87 13.42 6.28 15.15
CA TYR A 87 13.19 5.23 14.17
C TYR A 87 11.70 4.93 14.00
N ARG A 88 10.96 4.76 15.10
CA ARG A 88 9.53 4.46 15.04
C ARG A 88 8.71 5.60 14.43
N TYR A 89 9.09 6.85 14.70
CA TYR A 89 8.43 8.01 14.10
C TYR A 89 8.69 8.08 12.59
N LEU A 90 9.96 7.99 12.17
CA LEU A 90 10.32 7.97 10.76
C LEU A 90 9.68 6.79 10.01
N PHE A 91 9.61 5.62 10.63
CA PHE A 91 8.99 4.44 10.03
C PHE A 91 7.50 4.66 9.76
N ASN A 92 6.74 5.12 10.76
CA ASN A 92 5.31 5.36 10.58
C ASN A 92 5.06 6.49 9.58
N MET A 93 5.84 7.58 9.63
CA MET A 93 5.80 8.64 8.62
C MET A 93 6.00 8.05 7.21
N HIS A 94 7.07 7.28 7.00
CA HIS A 94 7.40 6.69 5.72
C HIS A 94 6.29 5.75 5.19
N VAL A 95 5.75 4.88 6.04
CA VAL A 95 4.66 3.97 5.64
C VAL A 95 3.41 4.75 5.23
N ASN A 96 3.09 5.85 5.93
CA ASN A 96 1.99 6.72 5.53
C ASN A 96 2.26 7.38 4.16
N LEU A 97 3.47 7.88 3.89
CA LEU A 97 3.81 8.41 2.55
C LEU A 97 3.65 7.36 1.44
N LEU A 98 4.04 6.11 1.70
CA LEU A 98 3.84 5.03 0.73
C LEU A 98 2.34 4.76 0.47
N LEU A 99 1.49 4.89 1.49
CA LEU A 99 0.04 4.79 1.31
C LEU A 99 -0.48 5.95 0.46
N VAL A 100 -0.05 7.19 0.71
CA VAL A 100 -0.38 8.35 -0.14
C VAL A 100 -0.08 8.03 -1.61
N ASP A 101 1.15 7.59 -1.92
CA ASP A 101 1.55 7.26 -3.29
C ASP A 101 0.68 6.16 -3.92
N LEU A 102 0.35 5.11 -3.17
CA LEU A 102 -0.47 4.00 -3.67
C LEU A 102 -1.93 4.42 -3.92
N TYR A 103 -2.52 5.23 -3.03
CA TYR A 103 -3.87 5.75 -3.22
C TYR A 103 -3.94 6.74 -4.38
N LEU A 104 -2.94 7.62 -4.54
CA LEU A 104 -2.81 8.48 -5.71
C LEU A 104 -2.69 7.67 -7.00
N ALA A 105 -1.87 6.61 -7.00
CA ALA A 105 -1.73 5.72 -8.15
C ALA A 105 -3.06 5.00 -8.47
N TRP A 106 -3.84 4.63 -7.46
CA TRP A 106 -5.14 3.97 -7.65
C TRP A 106 -6.18 4.95 -8.15
N ALA A 107 -6.29 6.14 -7.56
CA ALA A 107 -7.20 7.20 -7.99
C ALA A 107 -6.99 7.53 -9.47
N ASN A 108 -5.73 7.59 -9.93
CA ASN A 108 -5.40 7.84 -11.33
C ASN A 108 -5.87 6.76 -12.31
N ARG A 109 -6.25 5.55 -11.85
CA ARG A 109 -6.88 4.53 -12.71
C ARG A 109 -8.33 4.87 -13.07
N TYR A 110 -9.00 5.63 -12.21
CA TYR A 110 -10.40 6.05 -12.40
C TYR A 110 -10.54 7.52 -12.82
N ASN A 111 -9.51 8.33 -12.58
CA ASN A 111 -9.51 9.76 -12.90
C ASN A 111 -9.55 10.00 -14.42
N ARG A 112 -10.69 10.47 -14.93
CA ARG A 112 -10.80 10.98 -16.30
C ARG A 112 -10.19 12.38 -16.34
N ARG A 113 -9.10 12.56 -17.10
CA ARG A 113 -8.42 13.86 -17.18
C ARG A 113 -9.19 14.90 -18.01
N ASN A 114 -10.01 14.44 -18.95
CA ASN A 114 -10.80 15.26 -19.86
C ASN A 114 -12.17 14.61 -20.07
N ALA A 115 -13.20 15.44 -20.28
CA ALA A 115 -14.50 15.01 -20.78
C ALA A 115 -14.60 15.36 -22.27
N TYR A 116 -14.80 14.36 -23.14
CA TYR A 116 -14.99 14.57 -24.58
C TYR A 116 -16.45 14.36 -24.98
N PHE A 117 -16.90 15.02 -26.04
CA PHE A 117 -18.30 14.93 -26.51
C PHE A 117 -18.75 13.48 -26.77
N PHE A 118 -17.87 12.64 -27.33
CA PHE A 118 -18.18 11.24 -27.62
C PHE A 118 -18.33 10.38 -26.35
N ASN A 119 -18.01 10.90 -25.16
CA ASN A 119 -18.30 10.22 -23.91
C ASN A 119 -19.77 10.33 -23.48
N TYR A 120 -20.58 11.16 -24.14
CA TYR A 120 -21.99 11.39 -23.80
C TYR A 120 -22.80 10.09 -23.56
N PRO A 121 -22.68 9.03 -24.39
CA PRO A 121 -23.43 7.79 -24.16
C PRO A 121 -23.05 7.03 -22.87
N TRP A 122 -21.95 7.41 -22.21
CA TRP A 122 -21.42 6.76 -21.01
C TRP A 122 -21.19 7.77 -19.87
N VAL A 123 -21.93 8.88 -19.83
CA VAL A 123 -21.79 9.91 -18.79
C VAL A 123 -21.88 9.31 -17.39
N ASP A 124 -22.89 8.47 -17.13
CA ASP A 124 -23.10 7.85 -15.81
C ASP A 124 -21.87 7.05 -15.36
N LEU A 125 -21.30 6.22 -16.25
CA LEU A 125 -20.09 5.43 -15.96
C LEU A 125 -18.85 6.32 -15.74
N ASN A 126 -18.77 7.46 -16.42
CA ASN A 126 -17.67 8.40 -16.20
C ASN A 126 -17.83 9.11 -14.86
N LEU A 127 -19.06 9.50 -14.48
CA LEU A 127 -19.34 10.12 -13.19
C LEU A 127 -19.04 9.16 -12.03
N GLU A 128 -19.45 7.90 -12.13
CA GLU A 128 -19.12 6.83 -11.16
C GLU A 128 -17.60 6.65 -11.04
N SER A 129 -16.89 6.62 -12.17
CA SER A 129 -15.42 6.56 -12.16
C SER A 129 -14.80 7.78 -11.46
N LEU A 130 -15.34 8.98 -11.64
CA LEU A 130 -14.85 10.17 -10.95
C LEU A 130 -15.16 10.14 -9.45
N GLU A 131 -16.29 9.59 -9.03
CA GLU A 131 -16.62 9.39 -7.62
C GLU A 131 -15.60 8.47 -6.94
N HIS A 132 -15.28 7.32 -7.55
CA HIS A 132 -14.23 6.44 -7.04
C HIS A 132 -12.85 7.10 -6.98
N ALA A 133 -12.50 7.93 -7.96
CA ALA A 133 -11.25 8.67 -7.93
C ALA A 133 -11.22 9.67 -6.76
N GLU A 134 -12.32 10.38 -6.50
CA GLU A 134 -12.45 11.32 -5.39
C GLU A 134 -12.26 10.62 -4.04
N ASP A 135 -12.94 9.50 -3.80
CA ASP A 135 -12.78 8.72 -2.56
C ASP A 135 -11.31 8.34 -2.30
N LEU A 136 -10.63 7.85 -3.34
CA LEU A 136 -9.22 7.45 -3.25
C LEU A 136 -8.29 8.65 -2.99
N PHE A 137 -8.57 9.83 -3.56
CA PHE A 137 -7.85 11.05 -3.22
C PHE A 137 -8.07 11.47 -1.77
N GLN A 138 -9.28 11.31 -1.23
CA GLN A 138 -9.54 11.59 0.19
C GLN A 138 -8.81 10.62 1.11
N TYR A 139 -8.72 9.33 0.76
CA TYR A 139 -7.87 8.39 1.51
C TYR A 139 -6.39 8.79 1.49
N ALA A 140 -5.87 9.22 0.33
CA ALA A 140 -4.51 9.75 0.23
C ALA A 140 -4.30 10.94 1.18
N ARG A 141 -5.27 11.85 1.28
CA ARG A 141 -5.22 12.99 2.22
C ARG A 141 -5.16 12.54 3.69
N ILE A 142 -5.98 11.57 4.09
CA ILE A 142 -5.96 11.04 5.46
C ILE A 142 -4.56 10.52 5.83
N TYR A 143 -3.93 9.75 4.94
CA TYR A 143 -2.58 9.24 5.20
C TYR A 143 -1.50 10.33 5.14
N TRP A 144 -1.69 11.37 4.34
CA TRP A 144 -0.82 12.54 4.37
C TRP A 144 -0.89 13.26 5.72
N ASP A 145 -2.09 13.50 6.25
CA ASP A 145 -2.28 14.13 7.56
C ASP A 145 -1.61 13.32 8.68
N GLU A 146 -1.71 11.98 8.63
CA GLU A 146 -0.98 11.10 9.55
C GLU A 146 0.55 11.20 9.36
N ALA A 147 1.04 11.29 8.12
CA ALA A 147 2.46 11.47 7.85
C ALA A 147 2.99 12.77 8.48
N LEU A 148 2.23 13.87 8.41
CA LEU A 148 2.58 15.14 9.06
C LEU A 148 2.73 15.00 10.58
N VAL A 149 1.80 14.30 11.24
CA VAL A 149 1.87 14.05 12.69
C VAL A 149 3.14 13.28 13.07
N TRP A 150 3.51 12.26 12.30
CA TRP A 150 4.72 11.47 12.56
C TRP A 150 6.00 12.23 12.18
N SER A 151 5.94 13.07 11.14
CA SER A 151 7.02 13.94 10.70
C SER A 151 7.41 14.91 11.82
N GLU A 152 6.42 15.61 12.39
CA GLU A 152 6.65 16.59 13.46
C GLU A 152 7.34 15.94 14.67
N ARG A 153 6.87 14.75 15.07
CA ARG A 153 7.48 13.97 16.16
C ARG A 153 8.92 13.56 15.84
N ALA A 154 9.19 13.12 14.61
CA ALA A 154 10.55 12.78 14.17
C ALA A 154 11.47 14.01 14.13
N TRP A 155 10.93 15.18 13.77
CA TRP A 155 11.64 16.45 13.67
C TRP A 155 12.16 16.98 15.01
N GLN A 156 11.41 16.73 16.09
CA GLN A 156 11.86 17.04 17.46
C GLN A 156 13.17 16.32 17.82
N LEU A 157 13.42 15.16 17.19
CA LEU A 157 14.62 14.35 17.37
C LEU A 157 15.63 14.48 16.21
N ARG A 158 15.54 15.54 15.39
CA ARG A 158 16.30 15.69 14.12
C ARG A 158 17.84 15.56 14.22
N PHE A 159 18.41 15.69 15.41
CA PHE A 159 19.86 15.51 15.65
C PHE A 159 20.31 14.05 15.83
N VAL A 160 19.38 13.09 15.96
CA VAL A 160 19.67 11.65 16.13
C VAL A 160 19.89 10.98 14.78
N HIS A 161 21.13 10.69 14.38
CA HIS A 161 21.40 10.17 13.05
C HIS A 161 21.06 8.67 12.90
N LEU A 162 20.39 8.29 11.81
CA LEU A 162 20.01 6.91 11.49
C LEU A 162 20.38 6.62 10.02
N GLU A 163 21.62 6.19 9.80
CA GLU A 163 22.26 6.11 8.47
C GLU A 163 21.51 5.17 7.51
N GLU A 164 21.09 3.98 7.97
CA GLU A 164 20.49 2.98 7.09
C GLU A 164 19.07 3.35 6.61
N VAL A 165 18.47 4.37 7.23
CA VAL A 165 17.16 4.92 6.86
C VAL A 165 17.26 6.41 6.50
N GLN A 166 18.42 6.86 6.01
CA GLN A 166 18.64 8.26 5.62
C GLN A 166 17.57 8.77 4.63
N HIS A 167 17.10 7.94 3.71
CA HIS A 167 15.99 8.32 2.82
C HIS A 167 14.69 8.71 3.56
N TRP A 168 14.38 8.12 4.72
CA TRP A 168 13.26 8.56 5.55
C TRP A 168 13.57 9.87 6.26
N VAL A 169 14.83 10.08 6.65
CA VAL A 169 15.28 11.36 7.22
C VAL A 169 15.14 12.49 6.18
N ASP A 170 15.50 12.22 4.92
CA ASP A 170 15.37 13.18 3.82
C ASP A 170 13.90 13.49 3.51
N GLN A 171 13.03 12.47 3.51
CA GLN A 171 11.58 12.68 3.41
C GLN A 171 11.05 13.57 4.53
N ASN A 172 11.39 13.27 5.78
CA ASN A 172 11.02 14.07 6.94
C ASN A 172 11.49 15.52 6.80
N TYR A 173 12.75 15.72 6.39
CA TYR A 173 13.28 17.05 6.16
C TYR A 173 12.45 17.82 5.12
N ARG A 174 12.14 17.19 3.98
CA ARG A 174 11.36 17.83 2.91
C ARG A 174 9.94 18.21 3.34
N ILE A 175 9.30 17.40 4.19
CA ILE A 175 8.00 17.74 4.77
C ILE A 175 8.15 19.01 5.63
N GLU A 176 9.08 18.98 6.57
CA GLU A 176 9.26 20.06 7.56
C GLU A 176 9.79 21.37 6.96
N THR A 177 10.48 21.32 5.81
CA THR A 177 10.90 22.51 5.05
C THR A 177 9.89 22.97 4.00
N GLY A 178 8.84 22.20 3.73
CA GLY A 178 7.87 22.49 2.69
C GLY A 178 8.30 22.09 1.27
N ASP A 179 9.41 21.37 1.09
CA ASP A 179 9.85 20.82 -0.20
C ASP A 179 9.04 19.57 -0.64
N LEU A 180 8.15 19.10 0.23
CA LEU A 180 7.19 18.04 -0.04
C LEU A 180 5.86 18.40 0.60
N ASP A 181 4.87 18.72 -0.23
CA ASP A 181 3.48 18.91 0.19
C ASP A 181 2.54 18.10 -0.71
N TYR A 182 1.98 17.02 -0.17
CA TYR A 182 0.98 16.24 -0.90
C TYR A 182 -0.39 16.90 -0.92
N ASN A 183 -0.70 17.88 -0.06
CA ASN A 183 -1.97 18.59 -0.14
C ASN A 183 -2.07 19.35 -1.47
N GLU A 184 -1.01 20.04 -1.88
CA GLU A 184 -0.95 20.73 -3.17
C GLU A 184 -1.26 19.76 -4.33
N ILE A 185 -0.61 18.59 -4.33
CA ILE A 185 -0.81 17.56 -5.37
C ILE A 185 -2.25 17.01 -5.36
N ILE A 186 -2.79 16.72 -4.17
CA ILE A 186 -4.14 16.17 -4.00
C ILE A 186 -5.20 17.21 -4.39
N ASP A 187 -5.02 18.47 -4.00
CA ASP A 187 -5.93 19.57 -4.32
C ASP A 187 -5.98 19.83 -5.82
N ASP A 188 -4.85 19.85 -6.51
CA ASP A 188 -4.79 19.95 -7.97
C ASP A 188 -5.55 18.81 -8.66
N HIS A 189 -5.43 17.60 -8.11
CA HIS A 189 -6.14 16.43 -8.61
C HIS A 189 -7.65 16.56 -8.43
N LEU A 190 -8.10 16.97 -7.24
CA LEU A 190 -9.51 17.17 -6.91
C LEU A 190 -10.12 18.33 -7.69
N GLU A 191 -9.44 19.46 -7.81
CA GLU A 191 -9.91 20.63 -8.56
C GLU A 191 -10.14 20.26 -10.04
N ARG A 192 -9.18 19.57 -10.65
CA ARG A 192 -9.35 19.06 -12.02
C ARG A 192 -10.52 18.08 -12.11
N LEU A 193 -10.64 17.16 -11.17
CA LEU A 193 -11.73 16.18 -11.13
C LEU A 193 -13.10 16.88 -11.07
N TYR A 194 -13.26 17.90 -10.23
CA TYR A 194 -14.49 18.68 -10.15
C TYR A 194 -14.81 19.38 -11.48
N ARG A 195 -13.81 19.97 -12.16
CA ARG A 195 -14.01 20.57 -13.48
C ARG A 195 -14.51 19.55 -14.51
N VAL A 196 -13.88 18.37 -14.57
CA VAL A 196 -14.27 17.31 -15.51
C VAL A 196 -15.66 16.75 -15.17
N ARG A 197 -16.00 16.63 -13.89
CA ARG A 197 -17.34 16.23 -13.45
C ARG A 197 -18.40 17.21 -13.95
N GLN A 198 -18.18 18.52 -13.80
CA GLN A 198 -19.10 19.52 -14.32
C GLN A 198 -19.26 19.40 -15.84
N GLN A 199 -18.15 19.22 -16.57
CA GLN A 199 -18.22 19.01 -18.02
C GLN A 199 -19.10 17.82 -18.42
N PHE A 200 -19.07 16.71 -17.66
CA PHE A 200 -19.94 15.56 -17.91
C PHE A 200 -21.40 15.84 -17.57
N LEU A 201 -21.67 16.54 -16.46
CA LEU A 201 -23.02 16.93 -16.04
C LEU A 201 -23.68 17.90 -17.02
N ASP A 202 -22.89 18.74 -17.67
CA ASP A 202 -23.34 19.70 -18.69
C ASP A 202 -23.55 19.07 -20.07
N MET A 203 -23.24 17.76 -20.26
CA MET A 203 -23.44 17.10 -21.56
C MET A 203 -24.92 16.77 -21.80
N GLY A 204 -25.40 17.11 -22.99
CA GLY A 204 -26.72 16.75 -23.50
C GLY A 204 -26.69 16.24 -24.95
N PRO A 205 -27.82 15.77 -25.49
CA PRO A 205 -27.90 15.28 -26.88
C PRO A 205 -27.40 16.28 -27.93
N GLU A 206 -27.54 17.58 -27.65
CA GLU A 206 -27.07 18.69 -28.49
C GLU A 206 -25.56 18.91 -28.47
N THR A 207 -24.85 18.31 -27.51
CA THR A 207 -23.39 18.39 -27.39
C THR A 207 -22.66 17.19 -28.01
N TYR A 208 -23.39 16.16 -28.44
CA TYR A 208 -22.89 14.95 -29.11
C TYR A 208 -22.85 15.11 -30.64
#